data_AF-A0A536KR12-F1
#
_entry.id   AF-A0A536KR12-F1
#
_cell.length_a   1.000
_cell.length_b   1.000
_cell.length_c   1.000
_cell.angle_alpha   90.00
_cell.angle_beta   90.00
_cell.angle_gamma   90.00
#
_symmetry.space_group_name_H-M   'P 1'
#
loop_
_entity.id
_entity.type
_entity.pdbx_description
1 polymer ?
#
loop_
_entity_poly.entity_id
_entity_poly.type
_entity_poly.pdbx_seq_one_letter_code
_entity_poly.pdbx_strand_id
1 'polypeptide(L)'
;MSEERRLLVETAHQVFGRPGVDAWREVDKAGLADLGTDADLADVAAVIRVSAYEGTDIDFAERVMPELGDPQRRGALMRAIQIVGALERVRDLTVAYAAERRQFGQPLNRFQAVQQMLAELAGEVALAATAVETAVADPLSAKLVASAKVAAGGAAGRGATIAHQVHGAIGFTHEHQLHRWTTKLWAWRDEFGTESAWAEALGDLVARAGADRLWEVVTGE
;
A
#
# COMPACT_ATOMS: atom_id res chain seq x y z
N MET A 1 5.26 9.11 -15.92
CA MET A 1 3.81 8.79 -15.99
C MET A 1 3.22 9.50 -17.19
N SER A 2 2.31 8.86 -17.93
CA SER A 2 1.57 9.52 -19.02
C SER A 2 0.64 10.60 -18.47
N GLU A 3 0.27 11.56 -19.31
CA GLU A 3 -0.72 12.61 -18.97
C GLU A 3 -2.08 12.00 -18.61
N GLU A 4 -2.48 10.95 -19.32
CA GLU A 4 -3.69 10.17 -19.09
C GLU A 4 -3.72 9.54 -17.69
N ARG A 5 -2.65 8.86 -17.27
CA ARG A 5 -2.53 8.28 -15.91
C ARG A 5 -2.63 9.35 -14.83
N ARG A 6 -2.04 10.54 -15.08
CA ARG A 6 -2.13 11.66 -14.13
C ARG A 6 -3.57 12.15 -13.97
N LEU A 7 -4.30 12.31 -15.07
CA LEU A 7 -5.71 12.72 -15.04
C LEU A 7 -6.58 11.66 -14.34
N LEU A 8 -6.30 10.38 -14.58
CA LEU A 8 -6.98 9.27 -13.92
C LEU A 8 -6.77 9.30 -12.40
N VAL A 9 -5.53 9.48 -11.94
CA VAL A 9 -5.19 9.61 -10.51
C VAL A 9 -5.86 10.83 -9.89
N GLU A 10 -5.86 11.97 -10.57
CA GLU A 10 -6.55 13.18 -10.09
C GLU A 10 -8.05 12.95 -9.94
N THR A 11 -8.67 12.30 -10.92
CA THR A 11 -10.09 11.92 -10.88
C THR A 11 -10.36 10.98 -9.71
N ALA A 12 -9.51 9.97 -9.49
CA ALA A 12 -9.64 9.05 -8.37
C ALA A 12 -9.58 9.76 -7.01
N HIS A 13 -8.66 10.72 -6.82
CA HIS A 13 -8.62 11.52 -5.59
C HIS A 13 -9.91 12.32 -5.39
N GLN A 14 -10.46 12.91 -6.45
CA GLN A 14 -11.73 13.67 -6.36
C GLN A 14 -12.92 12.77 -6.01
N VAL A 15 -12.95 11.55 -6.54
CA VAL A 15 -14.03 10.57 -6.29
C VAL A 15 -13.94 10.01 -4.89
N PHE A 16 -12.77 9.49 -4.49
CA PHE A 16 -12.61 8.80 -3.21
C PHE A 16 -12.42 9.75 -2.03
N GLY A 17 -11.91 10.96 -2.24
CA GLY A 17 -11.69 11.95 -1.19
C GLY A 17 -12.96 12.69 -0.72
N ARG A 18 -14.11 12.45 -1.38
CA ARG A 18 -15.39 13.07 -1.02
C ARG A 18 -16.15 12.22 0.02
N PRO A 19 -16.41 12.75 1.23
CA PRO A 19 -17.33 12.10 2.15
C PRO A 19 -18.76 12.14 1.56
N GLY A 20 -19.34 10.99 1.23
CA GLY A 20 -20.63 10.90 0.54
C GLY A 20 -21.35 9.57 0.71
N VAL A 21 -22.67 9.58 0.50
CA VAL A 21 -23.62 8.52 0.92
C VAL A 21 -23.75 7.36 -0.08
N ASP A 22 -22.97 7.35 -1.18
CA ASP A 22 -22.97 6.25 -2.16
C ASP A 22 -21.66 6.24 -2.98
N ALA A 23 -20.62 5.61 -2.43
CA ALA A 23 -19.28 5.59 -3.05
C ALA A 23 -19.30 4.93 -4.45
N TRP A 24 -20.13 3.89 -4.65
CA TRP A 24 -20.22 3.21 -5.94
C TRP A 24 -20.86 4.06 -7.02
N ARG A 25 -21.89 4.84 -6.68
CA ARG A 25 -22.49 5.77 -7.65
C ARG A 25 -21.50 6.80 -8.20
N GLU A 26 -20.58 7.31 -7.37
CA GLU A 26 -19.57 8.27 -7.82
C GLU A 26 -18.46 7.58 -8.63
N VAL A 27 -18.08 6.37 -8.26
CA VAL A 27 -17.15 5.51 -9.02
C VAL A 27 -17.71 5.20 -10.41
N ASP A 28 -19.00 4.84 -10.52
CA ASP A 28 -19.69 4.57 -11.77
C ASP A 28 -19.74 5.83 -12.66
N LYS A 29 -20.12 6.98 -12.09
CA LYS A 29 -20.17 8.27 -12.83
C LYS A 29 -18.81 8.69 -13.37
N ALA A 30 -17.74 8.37 -12.64
CA ALA A 30 -16.37 8.67 -13.05
C ALA A 30 -15.80 7.64 -14.04
N GLY A 31 -16.55 6.59 -14.39
CA GLY A 31 -16.10 5.52 -15.27
C GLY A 31 -15.03 4.61 -14.65
N LEU A 32 -14.84 4.66 -13.33
CA LEU A 32 -13.82 3.88 -12.63
C LEU A 32 -14.29 2.44 -12.36
N ALA A 33 -15.59 2.15 -12.48
CA ALA A 33 -16.17 0.84 -12.20
C ALA A 33 -15.72 -0.27 -13.18
N ASP A 34 -15.42 0.12 -14.42
CA ASP A 34 -15.05 -0.78 -15.52
C ASP A 34 -13.54 -0.69 -15.83
N LEU A 35 -12.75 -0.14 -14.90
CA LEU A 35 -11.31 0.05 -15.11
C LEU A 35 -10.57 -1.28 -15.36
N GLY A 36 -11.04 -2.37 -14.76
CA GLY A 36 -10.42 -3.70 -14.88
C GLY A 36 -10.61 -4.42 -16.21
N THR A 37 -11.47 -3.94 -17.11
CA THR A 37 -11.78 -4.66 -18.36
C THR A 37 -10.83 -4.35 -19.52
N ASP A 38 -10.36 -3.10 -19.65
CA ASP A 38 -9.56 -2.67 -20.82
C ASP A 38 -8.32 -1.82 -20.45
N ALA A 39 -8.11 -1.47 -19.17
CA ALA A 39 -7.00 -0.61 -18.77
C ALA A 39 -5.69 -1.40 -18.55
N ASP A 40 -4.56 -0.69 -18.69
CA ASP A 40 -3.26 -1.16 -18.23
C ASP A 40 -3.32 -1.43 -16.71
N LEU A 41 -2.75 -2.56 -16.26
CA LEU A 41 -2.69 -2.89 -14.84
C LEU A 41 -2.01 -1.79 -14.02
N ALA A 42 -1.08 -1.03 -14.62
CA ALA A 42 -0.48 0.12 -13.96
C ALA A 42 -1.49 1.24 -13.66
N ASP A 43 -2.50 1.44 -14.52
CA ASP A 43 -3.59 2.39 -14.29
C ASP A 43 -4.57 1.88 -13.23
N VAL A 44 -4.93 0.59 -13.32
CA VAL A 44 -5.76 -0.09 -12.30
C VAL A 44 -5.10 0.01 -10.92
N ALA A 45 -3.81 -0.32 -10.83
CA ALA A 45 -3.04 -0.27 -9.59
C ALA A 45 -2.94 1.15 -9.03
N ALA A 46 -2.78 2.16 -9.89
CA ALA A 46 -2.75 3.56 -9.46
C ALA A 46 -4.07 3.98 -8.81
N VAL A 47 -5.22 3.65 -9.41
CA VAL A 47 -6.54 3.97 -8.85
C VAL A 47 -6.83 3.18 -7.58
N ILE A 48 -6.47 1.90 -7.53
CA ILE A 48 -6.58 1.09 -6.30
C ILE A 48 -5.77 1.72 -5.16
N ARG A 49 -4.52 2.12 -5.44
CA ARG A 49 -3.63 2.78 -4.46
C ARG A 49 -4.25 4.09 -3.95
N VAL A 50 -4.81 4.91 -4.83
CA VAL A 50 -5.52 6.15 -4.45
C VAL A 50 -6.75 5.85 -3.60
N SER A 51 -7.55 4.82 -3.94
CA SER A 51 -8.72 4.43 -3.14
C SER A 51 -8.33 4.08 -1.70
N ALA A 52 -7.22 3.35 -1.53
CA ALA A 52 -6.70 2.98 -0.22
C ALA A 52 -6.08 4.19 0.52
N TYR A 53 -5.44 5.11 -0.21
CA TYR A 53 -4.94 6.37 0.32
C TYR A 53 -6.06 7.24 0.89
N GLU A 54 -7.16 7.41 0.17
CA GLU A 54 -8.32 8.17 0.63
C GLU A 54 -9.10 7.45 1.75
N GLY A 55 -8.87 6.15 1.93
CA GLY A 55 -9.45 5.37 3.02
C GLY A 55 -10.91 5.02 2.80
N THR A 56 -11.31 4.76 1.54
CA THR A 56 -12.69 4.43 1.18
C THR A 56 -13.24 3.21 1.94
N ASP A 57 -14.55 3.21 2.20
CA ASP A 57 -15.25 2.10 2.88
C ASP A 57 -15.58 0.93 1.95
N ILE A 58 -15.50 1.14 0.63
CA ILE A 58 -15.70 0.07 -0.36
C ILE A 58 -14.38 -0.62 -0.69
N ASP A 59 -14.42 -1.93 -0.88
CA ASP A 59 -13.27 -2.67 -1.42
C ASP A 59 -13.24 -2.57 -2.95
N PHE A 60 -12.90 -1.37 -3.44
CA PHE A 60 -12.86 -1.05 -4.87
C PHE A 60 -11.99 -2.05 -5.65
N ALA A 61 -10.88 -2.49 -5.04
CA ALA A 61 -9.90 -3.36 -5.67
C ALA A 61 -10.46 -4.72 -6.06
N GLU A 62 -11.35 -5.31 -5.25
CA GLU A 62 -11.97 -6.61 -5.53
C GLU A 62 -12.79 -6.57 -6.83
N ARG A 63 -13.40 -5.43 -7.14
CA ARG A 63 -14.23 -5.28 -8.35
C ARG A 63 -13.40 -5.00 -9.61
N VAL A 64 -12.32 -4.22 -9.50
CA VAL A 64 -11.58 -3.74 -10.67
C VAL A 64 -10.28 -4.50 -10.94
N MET A 65 -9.84 -5.36 -10.04
CA MET A 65 -8.64 -6.17 -10.27
C MET A 65 -8.92 -7.19 -11.40
N PRO A 66 -8.22 -7.12 -12.55
CA PRO A 66 -8.43 -8.06 -13.65
C PRO A 66 -8.12 -9.50 -13.25
N GLU A 67 -8.68 -10.46 -13.98
CA GLU A 67 -8.34 -11.87 -13.82
C GLU A 67 -6.87 -12.10 -14.24
N LEU A 68 -6.04 -12.47 -13.27
CA LEU A 68 -4.59 -12.63 -13.43
C LEU A 68 -4.12 -13.91 -12.75
N GLY A 69 -3.50 -14.81 -13.52
CA GLY A 69 -2.82 -15.98 -12.98
C GLY A 69 -3.66 -16.79 -11.99
N ASP A 70 -3.07 -17.08 -10.83
CA ASP A 70 -3.73 -17.83 -9.76
C ASP A 70 -4.47 -16.87 -8.81
N PRO A 71 -5.71 -17.20 -8.33
CA PRO A 71 -6.50 -16.32 -7.48
C PRO A 71 -5.79 -15.85 -6.20
N GLN A 72 -4.95 -16.71 -5.59
CA GLN A 72 -4.19 -16.35 -4.38
C GLN A 72 -3.15 -15.28 -4.70
N ARG A 73 -2.41 -15.43 -5.81
CA ARG A 73 -1.44 -14.43 -6.29
C ARG A 73 -2.10 -13.12 -6.68
N ARG A 74 -3.24 -13.18 -7.37
CA ARG A 74 -4.03 -11.98 -7.71
C ARG A 74 -4.43 -11.21 -6.46
N GLY A 75 -5.03 -11.89 -5.49
CA GLY A 75 -5.46 -11.26 -4.24
C GLY A 75 -4.29 -10.73 -3.42
N ALA A 76 -3.13 -11.40 -3.45
CA ALA A 76 -1.91 -10.91 -2.81
C ALA A 76 -1.38 -9.61 -3.44
N LEU A 77 -1.33 -9.53 -4.78
CA LEU A 77 -0.96 -8.31 -5.48
C LEU A 77 -1.95 -7.18 -5.19
N MET A 78 -3.25 -7.49 -5.23
CA MET A 78 -4.33 -6.55 -4.89
C MET A 78 -4.14 -5.94 -3.50
N ARG A 79 -3.96 -6.78 -2.47
CA ARG A 79 -3.74 -6.32 -1.10
C ARG A 79 -2.42 -5.58 -0.95
N ALA A 80 -1.37 -5.99 -1.65
CA ALA A 80 -0.09 -5.27 -1.62
C ALA A 80 -0.24 -3.82 -2.15
N ILE A 81 -0.98 -3.62 -3.25
CA ILE A 81 -1.27 -2.27 -3.79
C ILE A 81 -2.06 -1.43 -2.78
N GLN A 82 -3.11 -2.00 -2.18
CA GLN A 82 -3.92 -1.27 -1.19
C GLN A 82 -3.13 -0.93 0.08
N ILE A 83 -2.30 -1.85 0.56
CA ILE A 83 -1.42 -1.62 1.71
C ILE A 83 -0.47 -0.45 1.46
N VAL A 84 0.13 -0.36 0.27
CA VAL A 84 0.99 0.77 -0.10
C VAL A 84 0.22 2.09 -0.05
N GLY A 85 -0.97 2.16 -0.64
CA GLY A 85 -1.79 3.38 -0.62
C GLY A 85 -2.17 3.82 0.80
N ALA A 86 -2.55 2.87 1.66
CA ALA A 86 -2.82 3.16 3.07
C ALA A 86 -1.56 3.58 3.84
N LEU A 87 -0.40 2.98 3.58
CA LEU A 87 0.88 3.36 4.18
C LEU A 87 1.31 4.77 3.80
N GLU A 88 1.08 5.19 2.55
CA GLU A 88 1.35 6.56 2.12
C GLU A 88 0.52 7.57 2.89
N ARG A 89 -0.76 7.26 3.12
CA ARG A 89 -1.61 8.11 3.94
C ARG A 89 -1.18 8.13 5.40
N VAL A 90 -0.80 6.98 5.95
CA VAL A 90 -0.22 6.88 7.30
C VAL A 90 1.04 7.75 7.42
N ARG A 91 1.96 7.67 6.45
CA ARG A 91 3.15 8.52 6.38
C ARG A 91 2.77 10.00 6.39
N ASP A 92 1.86 10.42 5.52
CA ASP A 92 1.51 11.83 5.38
C ASP A 92 0.86 12.39 6.66
N LEU A 93 -0.05 11.62 7.27
CA LEU A 93 -0.65 11.99 8.56
C LEU A 93 0.40 12.08 9.66
N THR A 94 1.34 11.14 9.70
CA THR A 94 2.40 11.10 10.71
C THR A 94 3.37 12.27 10.57
N VAL A 95 3.77 12.59 9.34
CA VAL A 95 4.64 13.75 9.07
C VAL A 95 3.94 15.06 9.43
N ALA A 96 2.67 15.22 9.03
CA ALA A 96 1.87 16.40 9.37
C ALA A 96 1.72 16.55 10.90
N TYR A 97 1.31 15.48 11.60
CA TYR A 97 1.17 15.48 13.05
C TYR A 97 2.48 15.85 13.75
N ALA A 98 3.61 15.27 13.32
CA ALA A 98 4.91 15.57 13.91
C ALA A 98 5.37 17.02 13.69
N ALA A 99 4.94 17.67 12.61
CA ALA A 99 5.24 19.07 12.33
C ALA A 99 4.36 20.03 13.13
N GLU A 100 3.09 19.68 13.37
CA GLU A 100 2.11 20.53 14.05
C GLU A 100 2.19 20.40 15.58
N ARG A 101 2.40 19.19 16.08
CA ARG A 101 2.39 18.90 17.52
C ARG A 101 3.62 19.49 18.20
N ARG A 102 3.40 20.37 19.18
CA ARG A 102 4.46 20.95 20.02
C ARG A 102 4.52 20.31 21.41
N GLN A 103 5.69 19.81 21.79
CA GLN A 103 6.00 19.34 23.14
C GLN A 103 7.42 19.75 23.52
N PHE A 104 7.65 19.96 24.82
CA PHE A 104 8.94 20.42 25.34
C PHE A 104 9.49 21.66 24.60
N GLY A 105 8.58 22.60 24.27
CA GLY A 105 8.93 23.88 23.65
C GLY A 105 9.15 23.86 22.13
N GLN A 106 9.05 22.73 21.43
CA GLN A 106 9.26 22.65 19.98
C GLN A 106 8.36 21.61 19.29
N PRO A 107 8.22 21.67 17.95
CA PRO A 107 7.56 20.62 17.17
C PRO A 107 8.23 19.25 17.36
N LEU A 108 7.45 18.16 17.26
CA LEU A 108 7.97 16.80 17.42
C LEU A 108 9.05 16.46 16.37
N ASN A 109 8.91 16.95 15.15
CA ASN A 109 9.89 16.72 14.07
C ASN A 109 11.27 17.34 14.31
N ARG A 110 11.48 18.07 15.42
CA ARG A 110 12.80 18.59 15.83
C ARG A 110 13.58 17.62 16.73
N PHE A 111 12.95 16.57 17.26
CA PHE A 111 13.65 15.55 18.04
C PHE A 111 14.23 14.47 17.12
N GLN A 112 15.52 14.16 17.27
CA GLN A 112 16.22 13.18 16.43
C GLN A 112 15.52 11.80 16.42
N ALA A 113 15.04 11.33 17.58
CA ALA A 113 14.31 10.06 17.67
C ALA A 113 13.05 10.05 16.80
N VAL A 114 12.32 11.17 16.73
CA VAL A 114 11.15 11.31 15.86
C VAL A 114 11.57 11.38 14.40
N GLN A 115 12.65 12.11 14.07
CA GLN A 115 13.17 12.16 12.71
C GLN A 115 13.59 10.78 12.20
N GLN A 116 14.24 9.98 13.05
CA GLN A 116 14.62 8.60 12.73
C GLN A 116 13.39 7.74 12.46
N MET A 117 12.37 7.82 13.33
CA MET A 117 11.09 7.13 13.11
C MET A 117 10.42 7.55 11.79
N LEU A 118 10.37 8.85 11.47
CA LEU A 118 9.81 9.33 10.22
C LEU A 118 10.60 8.85 8.99
N ALA A 119 11.93 8.79 9.10
CA ALA A 119 12.79 8.28 8.05
C ALA A 119 12.60 6.76 7.83
N GLU A 120 12.49 5.98 8.91
CA GLU A 120 12.18 4.55 8.87
C GLU A 120 10.81 4.31 8.22
N LEU A 121 9.77 5.03 8.64
CA LEU A 121 8.44 4.94 8.04
C LEU A 121 8.48 5.26 6.54
N ALA A 122 9.17 6.34 6.14
CA ALA A 122 9.31 6.70 4.73
C ALA A 122 10.06 5.62 3.93
N GLY A 123 11.11 5.02 4.50
CA GLY A 123 11.85 3.92 3.89
C GLY A 123 11.00 2.67 3.69
N GLU A 124 10.19 2.30 4.68
CA GLU A 124 9.24 1.19 4.60
C GLU A 124 8.21 1.39 3.48
N VAL A 125 7.63 2.59 3.40
CA VAL A 125 6.67 2.93 2.33
C VAL A 125 7.35 2.87 0.96
N ALA A 126 8.56 3.40 0.83
CA ALA A 126 9.29 3.40 -0.43
C ALA A 126 9.63 1.97 -0.89
N LEU A 127 10.13 1.12 0.01
CA LEU A 127 10.45 -0.28 -0.29
C LEU A 127 9.20 -1.04 -0.77
N ALA A 128 8.10 -0.94 -0.04
CA ALA A 128 6.85 -1.60 -0.40
C ALA A 128 6.30 -1.08 -1.73
N ALA A 129 6.34 0.23 -1.97
CA ALA A 129 5.91 0.84 -3.23
C ALA A 129 6.73 0.32 -4.41
N THR A 130 8.06 0.30 -4.31
CA THR A 130 8.94 -0.21 -5.38
C THR A 130 8.70 -1.69 -5.66
N ALA A 131 8.52 -2.51 -4.63
CA ALA A 131 8.24 -3.93 -4.81
C ALA A 131 6.90 -4.15 -5.52
N VAL A 132 5.85 -3.40 -5.14
CA VAL A 132 4.53 -3.43 -5.79
C VAL A 132 4.62 -2.94 -7.23
N GLU A 133 5.29 -1.83 -7.51
CA GLU A 133 5.45 -1.28 -8.87
C GLU A 133 6.15 -2.29 -9.79
N THR A 134 7.16 -2.99 -9.28
CA THR A 134 7.85 -4.05 -10.01
C THR A 134 6.93 -5.24 -10.28
N ALA A 135 6.12 -5.66 -9.31
CA ALA A 135 5.16 -6.75 -9.49
C ALA A 135 4.00 -6.37 -10.41
N VAL A 136 3.58 -5.11 -10.44
CA VAL A 136 2.56 -4.61 -11.38
C VAL A 136 3.08 -4.61 -12.82
N ALA A 137 4.38 -4.35 -13.03
CA ALA A 137 4.99 -4.42 -14.35
C ALA A 137 5.10 -5.85 -14.90
N ASP A 138 5.17 -6.86 -14.04
CA ASP A 138 5.14 -8.29 -14.40
C ASP A 138 4.30 -9.10 -13.39
N PRO A 139 2.96 -9.05 -13.52
CA PRO A 139 2.03 -9.61 -12.53
C PRO A 139 1.95 -11.14 -12.57
N LEU A 140 2.46 -11.78 -13.63
CA LEU A 140 2.47 -13.23 -13.75
C LEU A 140 3.68 -13.85 -13.03
N SER A 141 4.70 -13.05 -12.73
CA SER A 141 5.87 -13.48 -11.96
C SER A 141 5.51 -13.76 -10.51
N ALA A 142 5.48 -15.04 -10.16
CA ALA A 142 5.27 -15.50 -8.78
C ALA A 142 6.31 -14.92 -7.82
N LYS A 143 7.56 -14.75 -8.27
CA LYS A 143 8.64 -14.14 -7.49
C LYS A 143 8.31 -12.70 -7.12
N LEU A 144 7.91 -11.88 -8.10
CA LEU A 144 7.67 -10.46 -7.89
C LEU A 144 6.42 -10.21 -7.03
N VAL A 145 5.33 -10.97 -7.27
CA VAL A 145 4.12 -10.89 -6.44
C VAL A 145 4.42 -11.29 -4.99
N ALA A 146 5.18 -12.38 -4.77
CA ALA A 146 5.58 -12.79 -3.43
C ALA A 146 6.44 -11.72 -2.74
N SER A 147 7.45 -11.18 -3.43
CA SER A 147 8.28 -10.07 -2.91
C SER A 147 7.47 -8.83 -2.56
N ALA A 148 6.51 -8.44 -3.41
CA ALA A 148 5.62 -7.31 -3.16
C ALA A 148 4.74 -7.53 -1.92
N LYS A 149 4.15 -8.72 -1.78
CA LYS A 149 3.30 -9.05 -0.63
C LYS A 149 4.10 -9.14 0.67
N VAL A 150 5.32 -9.68 0.64
CA VAL A 150 6.24 -9.69 1.80
C VAL A 150 6.61 -8.26 2.20
N ALA A 151 7.07 -7.44 1.25
CA ALA A 151 7.46 -6.06 1.52
C ALA A 151 6.29 -5.23 2.07
N ALA A 152 5.13 -5.31 1.43
CA ALA A 152 3.93 -4.60 1.86
C ALA A 152 3.43 -5.09 3.24
N GLY A 153 3.36 -6.41 3.47
CA GLY A 153 2.92 -6.99 4.74
C GLY A 153 3.81 -6.61 5.92
N GLY A 154 5.14 -6.62 5.71
CA GLY A 154 6.11 -6.17 6.71
C GLY A 154 6.01 -4.67 6.99
N ALA A 155 5.91 -3.87 5.93
CA ALA A 155 5.74 -2.42 6.04
C ALA A 155 4.43 -2.03 6.73
N ALA A 156 3.34 -2.79 6.53
CA ALA A 156 2.06 -2.56 7.21
C ALA A 156 2.20 -2.58 8.75
N GLY A 157 2.85 -3.62 9.28
CA GLY A 157 3.06 -3.77 10.71
C GLY A 157 4.04 -2.73 11.29
N ARG A 158 5.19 -2.55 10.62
CA ARG A 158 6.22 -1.59 11.07
C ARG A 158 5.73 -0.15 10.96
N GLY A 159 5.10 0.20 9.85
CA GLY A 159 4.55 1.52 9.59
C GLY A 159 3.43 1.91 10.56
N ALA A 160 2.49 0.98 10.85
CA ALA A 160 1.47 1.21 11.86
C ALA A 160 2.08 1.42 13.27
N THR A 161 3.09 0.62 13.62
CA THR A 161 3.79 0.73 14.90
C THR A 161 4.45 2.11 15.05
N ILE A 162 5.24 2.53 14.04
CA ILE A 162 5.91 3.83 14.05
C ILE A 162 4.90 4.97 14.12
N ALA A 163 3.84 4.93 13.31
CA ALA A 163 2.82 5.97 13.30
C ALA A 163 2.17 6.12 14.68
N HIS A 164 1.77 5.02 15.32
CA HIS A 164 1.19 5.08 16.67
C HIS A 164 2.18 5.56 17.73
N GLN A 165 3.47 5.23 17.63
CA GLN A 165 4.50 5.76 18.53
C GLN A 165 4.64 7.30 18.39
N VAL A 166 4.63 7.82 17.17
CA VAL A 166 4.72 9.28 16.93
C VAL A 166 3.47 10.02 17.42
N HIS A 167 2.28 9.45 17.22
CA HIS A 167 1.02 10.08 17.64
C HIS A 167 0.76 9.92 19.14
N GLY A 168 1.29 8.87 19.78
CA GLY A 168 0.97 8.53 21.16
C GLY A 168 -0.53 8.21 21.34
N ALA A 169 -1.09 8.55 22.50
CA ALA A 169 -2.46 8.17 22.86
C ALA A 169 -3.53 8.64 21.84
N ILE A 170 -3.36 9.82 21.23
CA ILE A 170 -4.34 10.36 20.26
C ILE A 170 -4.47 9.48 19.01
N GLY A 171 -3.43 8.72 18.65
CA GLY A 171 -3.44 7.80 17.51
C GLY A 171 -4.48 6.68 17.67
N PHE A 172 -4.85 6.36 18.91
CA PHE A 172 -5.81 5.32 19.26
C PHE A 172 -7.24 5.83 19.50
N THR A 173 -7.46 7.15 19.52
CA THR A 173 -8.79 7.72 19.77
C THR A 173 -9.54 8.00 18.47
N HIS A 174 -10.86 8.18 18.59
CA HIS A 174 -11.70 8.63 17.47
C HIS A 174 -11.45 10.08 17.04
N GLU A 175 -10.70 10.86 17.84
CA GLU A 175 -10.39 12.27 17.55
C GLU A 175 -9.36 12.42 16.42
N HIS A 176 -8.53 11.40 16.20
CA HIS A 176 -7.57 11.38 15.10
C HIS A 176 -7.91 10.29 14.10
N GLN A 177 -7.81 10.60 12.82
CA GLN A 177 -8.22 9.70 11.74
C GLN A 177 -7.23 8.55 11.45
N LEU A 178 -6.03 8.53 12.06
CA LEU A 178 -4.99 7.53 11.82
C LEU A 178 -5.51 6.08 11.89
N HIS A 179 -6.38 5.79 12.87
CA HIS A 179 -6.93 4.45 13.10
C HIS A 179 -7.62 3.88 11.85
N ARG A 180 -8.22 4.74 10.99
CA ARG A 180 -8.91 4.31 9.77
C ARG A 180 -7.99 3.54 8.83
N TRP A 181 -6.74 4.01 8.68
CA TRP A 181 -5.75 3.35 7.84
C TRP A 181 -5.05 2.23 8.58
N THR A 182 -4.69 2.39 9.86
CA THR A 182 -3.98 1.32 10.57
C THR A 182 -4.86 0.08 10.75
N THR A 183 -6.17 0.23 10.94
CA THR A 183 -7.09 -0.93 10.99
C THR A 183 -7.17 -1.64 9.63
N LYS A 184 -7.18 -0.90 8.51
CA LYS A 184 -7.11 -1.49 7.16
C LYS A 184 -5.79 -2.24 6.93
N LEU A 185 -4.66 -1.67 7.36
CA LEU A 185 -3.35 -2.34 7.31
C LEU A 185 -3.36 -3.67 8.08
N TRP A 186 -3.96 -3.69 9.27
CA TRP A 186 -4.10 -4.93 10.06
C TRP A 186 -5.02 -5.96 9.41
N ALA A 187 -6.12 -5.53 8.79
CA ALA A 187 -7.01 -6.44 8.07
C ALA A 187 -6.31 -7.04 6.83
N TRP A 188 -5.71 -6.21 6.00
CA TRP A 188 -5.20 -6.61 4.69
C TRP A 188 -3.87 -7.36 4.71
N ARG A 189 -3.05 -7.19 5.76
CA ARG A 189 -1.70 -7.79 5.79
C ARG A 189 -1.72 -9.32 5.72
N ASP A 190 -2.73 -9.97 6.29
CA ASP A 190 -2.84 -11.44 6.37
C ASP A 190 -3.82 -12.03 5.34
N GLU A 191 -4.60 -11.19 4.67
CA GLU A 191 -5.46 -11.62 3.58
C GLU A 191 -4.64 -12.07 2.37
N PHE A 192 -5.14 -13.12 1.70
CA PHE A 192 -4.45 -13.82 0.61
C PHE A 192 -3.04 -14.28 0.99
N GLY A 193 -2.85 -14.69 2.25
CA GLY A 193 -1.62 -15.27 2.77
C GLY A 193 -0.80 -14.25 3.58
N THR A 194 -0.20 -14.73 4.65
CA THR A 194 0.61 -13.91 5.56
C THR A 194 1.98 -13.58 4.97
N GLU A 195 2.62 -12.55 5.49
CA GLU A 195 4.02 -12.20 5.17
C GLU A 195 4.94 -13.41 5.24
N SER A 196 4.86 -14.19 6.32
CA SER A 196 5.71 -15.38 6.52
C SER A 196 5.44 -16.48 5.50
N ALA A 197 4.18 -16.74 5.15
CA ALA A 197 3.83 -17.75 4.15
C ALA A 197 4.36 -17.38 2.76
N TRP A 198 4.28 -16.10 2.39
CA TRP A 198 4.84 -15.62 1.12
C TRP A 198 6.37 -15.59 1.14
N ALA A 199 7.00 -15.30 2.27
CA ALA A 199 8.45 -15.38 2.42
C ALA A 199 8.95 -16.82 2.28
N GLU A 200 8.26 -17.80 2.85
CA GLU A 200 8.56 -19.22 2.69
C GLU A 200 8.39 -19.66 1.23
N ALA A 201 7.26 -19.31 0.59
CA ALA A 201 7.03 -19.61 -0.82
C ALA A 201 8.07 -18.99 -1.75
N LEU A 202 8.49 -17.75 -1.46
CA LEU A 202 9.58 -17.08 -2.19
C LEU A 202 10.91 -17.81 -1.97
N GLY A 203 11.22 -18.17 -0.73
CA GLY A 203 12.41 -18.96 -0.37
C GLY A 203 12.46 -20.29 -1.12
N ASP A 204 11.35 -21.02 -1.15
CA ASP A 204 11.21 -22.28 -1.89
C ASP A 204 11.42 -22.10 -3.40
N LEU A 205 10.86 -21.02 -3.97
CA LEU A 205 11.03 -20.70 -5.38
C LEU A 205 12.49 -20.46 -5.72
N VAL A 206 13.19 -19.68 -4.90
CA VAL A 206 14.61 -19.37 -5.07
C VAL A 206 15.47 -20.62 -4.85
N ALA A 207 15.18 -21.42 -3.82
CA ALA A 207 15.94 -22.64 -3.51
C ALA A 207 15.86 -23.67 -4.65
N ARG A 208 14.70 -23.81 -5.29
CA ARG A 208 14.52 -24.70 -6.46
C ARG A 208 15.32 -24.26 -7.69
N ALA A 209 15.68 -22.98 -7.79
CA ALA A 209 16.52 -22.49 -8.89
C ALA A 209 17.97 -23.02 -8.79
N GLY A 210 18.40 -23.50 -7.62
CA GLY A 210 19.76 -23.98 -7.34
C GLY A 210 20.66 -22.86 -6.83
N ALA A 211 21.61 -23.22 -5.95
CA ALA A 211 22.49 -22.25 -5.26
C ALA A 211 23.29 -21.37 -6.23
N ASP A 212 23.71 -21.93 -7.37
CA ASP A 212 24.53 -21.24 -8.36
C ASP A 212 23.79 -20.06 -9.04
N ARG A 213 22.44 -20.09 -9.05
CA ARG A 213 21.60 -19.04 -9.65
C ARG A 213 21.01 -18.07 -8.63
N LEU A 214 21.38 -18.18 -7.35
CA LEU A 214 20.84 -17.30 -6.31
C LEU A 214 21.10 -15.82 -6.63
N TRP A 215 22.32 -15.49 -7.06
CA TRP A 215 22.71 -14.11 -7.35
C TRP A 215 21.93 -13.55 -8.54
N GLU A 216 21.90 -14.28 -9.65
CA GLU A 216 21.08 -13.99 -10.86
C GLU A 216 19.61 -13.75 -10.50
N VAL A 217 19.02 -14.61 -9.66
CA VAL A 217 17.62 -14.50 -9.24
C VAL A 217 17.35 -13.23 -8.41
N VAL A 218 18.31 -12.82 -7.58
CA VAL A 218 18.22 -11.63 -6.72
C VAL A 218 18.49 -10.34 -7.51
N THR A 219 19.48 -10.33 -8.40
CA THR A 219 19.86 -9.14 -9.17
C THR A 219 19.06 -8.95 -10.45
N GLY A 220 18.42 -10.01 -10.95
CA GLY A 220 17.74 -9.99 -12.25
C GLY A 220 18.70 -10.03 -13.45
N GLU A 221 19.94 -10.45 -13.22
CA GLU A 221 20.99 -10.67 -14.24
C GLU A 221 20.99 -12.11 -14.77
#